data_AF-A0A956WQ98-F1
#
_entry.id   AF-A0A956WQ98-F1
#
_cell.length_a   1.000
_cell.length_b   1.000
_cell.length_c   1.000
_cell.angle_alpha   90.00
_cell.angle_beta   90.00
_cell.angle_gamma   90.00
#
_symmetry.space_group_name_H-M   'P 1'
#
loop_
_entity.id
_entity.type
_entity.pdbx_description
1 polymer ?
#
loop_
_entity_poly.entity_id
_entity_poly.type
_entity_poly.pdbx_seq_one_letter_code
_entity_poly.pdbx_strand_id
1 'polypeptide(L)'
;MKIRINPNLKRTLFAVTMIALLMATTLIINRVRPAAALADAAPFVTSYAIPTAGSEPTNIIALGANQVWFTMQNAHAIGKLVVNGSGQGTFTKYNTPTANSAPYDLAYDGQYIWFTERAGNKIGRLNPANGAITEYTIPTANSAPMGIAIAPNGQVWFAQNNSNKMARFKPATGTFDEYPYTTAGAKLEDVATASDENIWFTAPGLKAVISLLPNKPASQRFEFFPVGSFNQAPWAPGRIAVVSSAPDVPWLTAPTKDFIGRYHTGTLGFWLWYDLINDATGVNGIFLELKSGNFRVWYTEPAGGRAGLLVTNQNTNKSINHYEIPLPGTKPQPAGITADANGTAWIAAPGTNAILAWRAPYFNQGFMPLTVR
;
A
#
# COMPACT_ATOMS: atom_id res chain seq x y z
N MET A 1 -23.34 81.01 -0.43
CA MET A 1 -24.29 79.98 -0.91
C MET A 1 -24.04 78.70 -0.11
N LYS A 2 -24.76 78.49 1.00
CA LYS A 2 -24.62 77.31 1.88
C LYS A 2 -25.58 76.22 1.40
N ILE A 3 -25.05 75.14 0.85
CA ILE A 3 -25.85 73.96 0.44
C ILE A 3 -26.33 73.26 1.71
N ARG A 4 -27.63 73.36 2.00
CA ARG A 4 -28.29 72.57 3.05
C ARG A 4 -28.54 71.16 2.51
N ILE A 5 -27.80 70.17 3.01
CA ILE A 5 -28.06 68.76 2.74
C ILE A 5 -29.33 68.35 3.52
N ASN A 6 -30.30 67.79 2.80
CA ASN A 6 -31.57 67.32 3.34
C ASN A 6 -31.34 66.29 4.48
N PRO A 7 -31.88 66.52 5.70
CA PRO A 7 -31.71 65.61 6.84
C PRO A 7 -32.20 64.18 6.57
N ASN A 8 -33.16 64.03 5.65
CA ASN A 8 -33.71 62.72 5.27
C ASN A 8 -32.73 61.91 4.42
N LEU A 9 -31.85 62.53 3.62
CA LEU A 9 -30.83 61.82 2.84
C LEU A 9 -29.73 61.20 3.73
N LYS A 10 -29.40 61.83 4.87
CA LYS A 10 -28.40 61.29 5.83
C LYS A 10 -28.92 60.06 6.57
N ARG A 11 -30.22 59.98 6.86
CA ARG A 11 -30.85 58.83 7.51
C ARG A 11 -30.97 57.63 6.57
N THR A 12 -31.28 57.86 5.29
CA THR A 12 -31.37 56.78 4.30
C THR A 12 -30.00 56.21 3.94
N LEU A 13 -28.96 57.05 3.85
CA LEU A 13 -27.60 56.56 3.57
C LEU A 13 -27.06 55.72 4.75
N PHE A 14 -27.26 56.14 6.00
CA PHE A 14 -26.86 55.35 7.19
C PHE A 14 -27.66 54.04 7.35
N ALA A 15 -28.95 54.04 6.98
CA ALA A 15 -29.77 52.83 7.05
C ALA A 15 -29.37 51.79 5.99
N VAL A 16 -28.98 52.22 4.78
CA VAL A 16 -28.54 51.31 3.71
C VAL A 16 -27.15 50.73 3.98
N THR A 17 -26.21 51.47 4.59
CA THR A 17 -24.91 50.91 5.01
C THR A 17 -25.01 49.99 6.22
N MET A 18 -25.93 50.23 7.17
CA MET A 18 -26.14 49.31 8.31
C MET A 18 -26.86 48.02 7.90
N ILE A 19 -27.80 48.05 6.96
CA ILE A 19 -28.50 46.85 6.49
C ILE A 19 -27.57 45.95 5.65
N ALA A 20 -26.66 46.53 4.86
CA ALA A 20 -25.63 45.78 4.14
C ALA A 20 -24.60 45.14 5.11
N LEU A 21 -24.27 45.80 6.22
CA LEU A 21 -23.37 45.27 7.25
C LEU A 21 -24.05 44.22 8.16
N LEU A 22 -25.37 44.34 8.40
CA LEU A 22 -26.15 43.35 9.14
C LEU A 22 -26.42 42.07 8.33
N MET A 23 -26.66 42.18 7.01
CA MET A 23 -26.80 41.01 6.14
C MET A 23 -25.45 40.31 5.88
N ALA A 24 -24.33 41.03 5.83
CA ALA A 24 -23.00 40.42 5.75
C ALA A 24 -22.60 39.69 7.03
N THR A 25 -23.04 40.16 8.21
CA THR A 25 -22.77 39.49 9.49
C THR A 25 -23.72 38.32 9.79
N THR A 26 -24.97 38.35 9.34
CA THR A 26 -25.88 37.19 9.45
C THR A 26 -25.61 36.09 8.43
N LEU A 27 -24.99 36.38 7.29
CA LEU A 27 -24.53 35.33 6.36
C LEU A 27 -23.23 34.63 6.80
N ILE A 28 -22.45 35.25 7.70
CA ILE A 28 -21.20 34.69 8.23
C ILE A 28 -21.41 33.89 9.52
N ILE A 29 -22.52 34.10 10.24
CA ILE A 29 -22.77 33.43 11.53
C ILE A 29 -23.51 32.07 11.39
N ASN A 30 -24.08 31.73 10.23
CA ASN A 30 -24.75 30.44 10.01
C ASN A 30 -23.89 29.35 9.31
N ARG A 31 -22.55 29.48 9.30
CA ARG A 31 -21.64 28.41 8.88
C ARG A 31 -20.79 27.80 10.00
N VAL A 32 -21.06 28.13 11.26
CA VAL A 32 -20.57 27.32 12.37
C VAL A 32 -21.79 26.64 12.96
N ARG A 33 -22.00 25.38 12.55
CA ARG A 33 -22.92 24.51 13.29
C ARG A 33 -22.46 24.52 14.75
N PRO A 34 -23.34 24.80 15.73
CA PRO A 34 -22.97 24.65 17.13
C PRO A 34 -22.37 23.25 17.35
N ALA A 35 -21.35 23.17 18.20
CA ALA A 35 -20.55 21.99 18.50
C ALA A 35 -21.33 20.85 19.20
N ALA A 36 -22.62 20.70 18.89
CA ALA A 36 -23.53 19.66 19.33
C ALA A 36 -24.04 18.87 18.10
N ALA A 37 -23.11 18.39 17.28
CA ALA A 37 -23.30 17.28 16.32
C ALA A 37 -21.95 16.66 15.86
N LEU A 38 -20.88 16.82 16.65
CA LEU A 38 -19.57 16.17 16.42
C LEU A 38 -19.29 15.05 17.44
N ALA A 39 -20.34 14.54 18.09
CA ALA A 39 -20.25 13.42 19.01
C ALA A 39 -20.06 12.06 18.32
N ASP A 40 -19.87 12.03 17.00
CA ASP A 40 -19.69 10.80 16.22
C ASP A 40 -18.54 10.91 15.20
N ALA A 41 -17.51 11.69 15.54
CA ALA A 41 -16.26 11.68 14.78
C ALA A 41 -15.54 10.35 15.03
N ALA A 42 -15.87 9.34 14.23
CA ALA A 42 -15.12 8.09 14.18
C ALA A 42 -13.61 8.40 14.16
N PRO A 43 -12.79 7.67 14.94
CA PRO A 43 -11.38 7.98 15.06
C PRO A 43 -10.71 7.96 13.68
N PHE A 44 -9.87 8.96 13.44
CA PHE A 44 -9.12 9.19 12.20
C PHE A 44 -8.43 7.92 11.65
N VAL A 45 -7.89 7.13 12.58
CA VAL A 45 -7.52 5.73 12.35
C VAL A 45 -8.33 4.88 13.30
N THR A 46 -9.10 3.94 12.76
CA THR A 46 -9.81 2.94 13.56
C THR A 46 -8.96 1.69 13.68
N SER A 47 -8.81 1.16 14.89
CA SER A 47 -8.09 -0.09 15.15
C SER A 47 -9.08 -1.24 15.35
N TYR A 48 -8.85 -2.35 14.65
CA TYR A 48 -9.60 -3.60 14.78
C TYR A 48 -8.65 -4.66 15.34
N ALA A 49 -8.77 -4.93 16.65
CA ALA A 49 -7.98 -5.95 17.31
C ALA A 49 -8.32 -7.34 16.76
N ILE A 50 -7.30 -8.12 16.38
CA ILE A 50 -7.51 -9.48 15.87
C ILE A 50 -7.76 -10.40 17.07
N PRO A 51 -8.87 -11.18 17.10
CA PRO A 51 -9.21 -12.08 18.20
C PRO A 51 -8.39 -13.39 18.15
N THR A 52 -7.10 -13.28 17.87
CA THR A 52 -6.12 -14.37 17.90
C THR A 52 -4.82 -13.74 18.37
N ALA A 53 -4.43 -14.03 19.62
CA ALA A 53 -3.26 -13.43 20.24
C ALA A 53 -1.98 -13.79 19.48
N GLY A 54 -1.09 -12.82 19.29
CA GLY A 54 0.20 -13.03 18.64
C GLY A 54 0.10 -13.54 17.19
N SER A 55 -0.99 -13.22 16.48
CA SER A 55 -1.26 -13.75 15.14
C SER A 55 -0.27 -13.29 14.07
N GLU A 56 0.44 -12.18 14.33
CA GLU A 56 1.40 -11.56 13.42
C GLU A 56 0.78 -11.28 12.03
N PRO A 57 -0.19 -10.34 11.93
CA PRO A 57 -0.70 -9.90 10.63
C PRO A 57 0.43 -9.26 9.82
N THR A 58 0.68 -9.74 8.60
CA THR A 58 1.83 -9.27 7.79
C THR A 58 1.41 -8.54 6.52
N ASN A 59 0.92 -9.26 5.50
CA ASN A 59 0.48 -8.67 4.24
C ASN A 59 -1.04 -8.62 4.17
N ILE A 60 -1.57 -7.67 3.41
CA ILE A 60 -3.00 -7.36 3.38
C ILE A 60 -3.44 -6.91 1.99
N ILE A 61 -4.62 -7.34 1.56
CA ILE A 61 -5.26 -6.92 0.30
C ILE A 61 -6.74 -6.61 0.53
N ALA A 62 -7.28 -5.66 -0.23
CA ALA A 62 -8.71 -5.35 -0.25
C ALA A 62 -9.43 -6.15 -1.34
N LEU A 63 -10.54 -6.79 -0.99
CA LEU A 63 -11.42 -7.51 -1.94
C LEU A 63 -12.77 -6.80 -2.12
N GLY A 64 -12.88 -5.56 -1.67
CA GLY A 64 -14.08 -4.74 -1.75
C GLY A 64 -14.10 -3.67 -0.66
N ALA A 65 -15.09 -2.79 -0.74
CA ALA A 65 -15.33 -1.77 0.29
C ALA A 65 -15.46 -2.42 1.68
N ASN A 66 -14.65 -1.98 2.63
CA ASN A 66 -14.65 -2.49 4.01
C ASN A 66 -14.38 -4.00 4.16
N GLN A 67 -13.76 -4.65 3.17
CA GLN A 67 -13.41 -6.06 3.22
C GLN A 67 -11.93 -6.25 2.87
N VAL A 68 -11.16 -6.72 3.84
CA VAL A 68 -9.74 -7.02 3.67
C VAL A 68 -9.39 -8.43 4.09
N TRP A 69 -8.37 -8.97 3.45
CA TRP A 69 -7.78 -10.27 3.71
C TRP A 69 -6.31 -10.10 4.00
N PHE A 70 -5.77 -10.89 4.92
CA PHE A 70 -4.39 -10.73 5.37
C PHE A 70 -3.77 -12.05 5.81
N THR A 71 -2.45 -12.16 5.69
CA THR A 71 -1.70 -13.28 6.25
C THR A 71 -1.53 -13.10 7.76
N MET A 72 -1.66 -14.18 8.53
CA MET A 72 -1.31 -14.24 9.95
C MET A 72 -0.22 -15.28 10.13
N GLN A 73 1.04 -14.83 10.11
CA GLN A 73 2.19 -15.71 9.93
C GLN A 73 2.33 -16.73 11.07
N ASN A 74 2.25 -16.26 12.32
CA ASN A 74 2.35 -17.11 13.52
C ASN A 74 1.07 -17.89 13.81
N ALA A 75 -0.09 -17.41 13.34
CA ALA A 75 -1.33 -18.17 13.46
C ALA A 75 -1.48 -19.26 12.40
N HIS A 76 -0.57 -19.33 11.41
CA HIS A 76 -0.62 -20.28 10.29
C HIS A 76 -1.96 -20.26 9.56
N ALA A 77 -2.45 -19.06 9.30
CA ALA A 77 -3.80 -18.83 8.80
C ALA A 77 -3.90 -17.58 7.93
N ILE A 78 -4.97 -17.54 7.12
CA ILE A 78 -5.43 -16.33 6.44
C ILE A 78 -6.57 -15.71 7.27
N GLY A 79 -6.48 -14.41 7.51
CA GLY A 79 -7.51 -13.62 8.18
C GLY A 79 -8.38 -12.87 7.18
N LYS A 80 -9.65 -12.70 7.52
CA LYS A 80 -10.60 -11.82 6.85
C LYS A 80 -11.17 -10.85 7.88
N LEU A 81 -11.25 -9.57 7.52
CA LEU A 81 -11.97 -8.56 8.27
C LEU A 81 -13.04 -7.94 7.36
N VAL A 82 -14.28 -7.93 7.84
CA VAL A 82 -15.39 -7.18 7.23
C VAL A 82 -15.88 -6.14 8.23
N VAL A 83 -15.95 -4.87 7.82
CA VAL A 83 -16.49 -3.80 8.65
C VAL A 83 -17.88 -3.40 8.16
N ASN A 84 -18.86 -3.43 9.06
CA ASN A 84 -20.25 -3.10 8.73
C ASN A 84 -20.51 -1.57 8.75
N GLY A 85 -21.74 -1.16 8.42
CA GLY A 85 -22.13 0.26 8.37
C GLY A 85 -22.04 1.01 9.71
N SER A 86 -22.04 0.30 10.84
CA SER A 86 -21.84 0.89 12.18
C SER A 86 -20.37 0.91 12.61
N GLY A 87 -19.43 0.53 11.73
CA GLY A 87 -18.01 0.50 12.04
C GLY A 87 -17.54 -0.69 12.88
N GLN A 88 -18.39 -1.70 13.10
CA GLN A 88 -17.98 -2.93 13.78
C GLN A 88 -17.29 -3.90 12.82
N GLY A 89 -16.13 -4.41 13.23
CA GLY A 89 -15.37 -5.42 12.52
C GLY A 89 -15.80 -6.84 12.88
N THR A 90 -16.02 -7.68 11.87
CA THR A 90 -16.19 -9.13 11.99
C THR A 90 -14.97 -9.83 11.42
N PHE A 91 -14.31 -10.65 12.25
CA PHE A 91 -13.14 -11.42 11.86
C PHE A 91 -13.50 -12.86 11.52
N THR A 92 -12.88 -13.40 10.48
CA THR A 92 -12.92 -14.82 10.15
C THR A 92 -11.50 -15.33 9.94
N LYS A 93 -11.18 -16.47 10.55
CA LYS A 93 -9.87 -17.11 10.44
C LYS A 93 -9.98 -18.39 9.62
N TYR A 94 -9.09 -18.56 8.65
CA TYR A 94 -8.97 -19.73 7.80
C TYR A 94 -7.61 -20.38 8.05
N ASN A 95 -7.59 -21.45 8.85
CA ASN A 95 -6.36 -22.20 9.11
C ASN A 95 -5.87 -22.83 7.80
N THR A 96 -4.58 -22.73 7.54
CA THR A 96 -3.94 -23.48 6.45
C THR A 96 -3.99 -24.99 6.76
N PRO A 97 -4.23 -25.86 5.76
CA PRO A 97 -4.15 -27.31 5.94
C PRO A 97 -2.79 -27.81 6.44
N THR A 98 -1.69 -27.21 5.98
CA THR A 98 -0.34 -27.51 6.45
C THR A 98 -0.05 -26.86 7.79
N ALA A 99 0.26 -27.67 8.80
CA ALA A 99 0.67 -27.17 10.11
C ALA A 99 2.00 -26.39 10.00
N ASN A 100 2.15 -25.33 10.81
CA ASN A 100 3.34 -24.49 10.85
C ASN A 100 3.74 -23.90 9.48
N SER A 101 2.77 -23.64 8.59
CA SER A 101 2.98 -23.21 7.21
C SER A 101 3.61 -21.81 7.06
N ALA A 102 3.41 -20.95 8.05
CA ALA A 102 3.85 -19.55 8.08
C ALA A 102 3.50 -18.79 6.78
N PRO A 103 2.19 -18.56 6.49
CA PRO A 103 1.80 -17.84 5.29
C PRO A 103 2.40 -16.42 5.30
N TYR A 104 2.98 -15.99 4.19
CA TYR A 104 3.77 -14.75 4.13
C TYR A 104 3.04 -13.66 3.36
N ASP A 105 2.79 -13.87 2.07
CA ASP A 105 2.21 -12.87 1.18
C ASP A 105 0.95 -13.41 0.47
N LEU A 106 0.12 -12.52 -0.06
CA LEU A 106 -1.10 -12.88 -0.77
C LEU A 106 -1.45 -11.93 -1.92
N ALA A 107 -2.08 -12.49 -2.96
CA ALA A 107 -2.58 -11.76 -4.12
C ALA A 107 -3.95 -12.30 -4.55
N TYR A 108 -4.78 -11.47 -5.17
CA TYR A 108 -6.12 -11.83 -5.64
C TYR A 108 -6.18 -11.84 -7.16
N ASP A 109 -6.66 -12.94 -7.75
CA ASP A 109 -6.78 -13.08 -9.21
C ASP A 109 -8.15 -12.66 -9.78
N GLY A 110 -9.04 -12.14 -8.92
CA GLY A 110 -10.43 -11.84 -9.28
C GLY A 110 -11.44 -12.92 -8.87
N GLN A 111 -10.96 -14.11 -8.49
CA GLN A 111 -11.79 -15.25 -8.05
C GLN A 111 -11.24 -15.92 -6.78
N TYR A 112 -9.94 -16.11 -6.69
CA TYR A 112 -9.23 -16.78 -5.61
C TYR A 112 -8.14 -15.89 -5.02
N ILE A 113 -7.89 -16.07 -3.74
CA ILE A 113 -6.73 -15.49 -3.04
C ILE A 113 -5.62 -16.52 -3.08
N TRP A 114 -4.53 -16.19 -3.74
CA TRP A 114 -3.30 -16.98 -3.74
C TRP A 114 -2.37 -16.48 -2.64
N PHE A 115 -1.66 -17.40 -1.99
CA PHE A 115 -0.72 -17.04 -0.93
C PHE A 115 0.48 -17.98 -0.90
N THR A 116 1.59 -17.51 -0.34
CA THR A 116 2.80 -18.31 -0.14
C THR A 116 2.86 -18.86 1.27
N GLU A 117 3.23 -20.13 1.42
CA GLU A 117 3.54 -20.76 2.70
C GLU A 117 5.06 -20.85 2.88
N ARG A 118 5.64 -19.85 3.55
CA ARG A 118 7.09 -19.69 3.64
C ARG A 118 7.77 -20.89 4.29
N ALA A 119 7.18 -21.44 5.36
CA ALA A 119 7.70 -22.63 6.03
C ALA A 119 7.08 -23.92 5.48
N GLY A 120 5.84 -23.88 4.99
CA GLY A 120 5.16 -25.03 4.40
C GLY A 120 5.73 -25.49 3.05
N ASN A 121 6.47 -24.61 2.36
CA ASN A 121 7.03 -24.86 1.01
C ASN A 121 5.95 -25.10 -0.05
N LYS A 122 4.87 -24.30 0.00
CA LYS A 122 3.70 -24.44 -0.87
C LYS A 122 3.19 -23.09 -1.37
N ILE A 123 2.39 -23.17 -2.44
CA ILE A 123 1.44 -22.13 -2.83
C ILE A 123 0.06 -22.56 -2.37
N GLY A 124 -0.62 -21.71 -1.61
CA GLY A 124 -2.01 -21.88 -1.23
C GLY A 124 -2.96 -21.10 -2.14
N ARG A 125 -4.16 -21.63 -2.30
CA ARG A 125 -5.29 -21.00 -2.99
C ARG A 125 -6.52 -21.07 -2.11
N LEU A 126 -7.02 -19.93 -1.68
CA LEU A 126 -8.24 -19.77 -0.90
C LEU A 126 -9.38 -19.29 -1.80
N ASN A 127 -10.54 -19.94 -1.69
CA ASN A 127 -11.79 -19.45 -2.29
C ASN A 127 -12.50 -18.51 -1.30
N PRO A 128 -12.61 -17.20 -1.58
CA PRO A 128 -13.21 -16.24 -0.65
C PRO A 128 -14.72 -16.44 -0.44
N ALA A 129 -15.40 -17.17 -1.34
CA ALA A 129 -16.84 -17.41 -1.25
C ALA A 129 -17.21 -18.50 -0.22
N ASN A 130 -16.37 -19.52 -0.05
CA ASN A 130 -16.65 -20.66 0.84
C ASN A 130 -15.53 -20.99 1.84
N GLY A 131 -14.37 -20.33 1.74
CA GLY A 131 -13.22 -20.54 2.63
C GLY A 131 -12.39 -21.78 2.32
N ALA A 132 -12.66 -22.51 1.24
CA ALA A 132 -11.90 -23.71 0.89
C ALA A 132 -10.45 -23.35 0.49
N ILE A 133 -9.48 -24.08 1.05
CA ILE A 133 -8.05 -23.93 0.74
C ILE A 133 -7.55 -25.15 -0.02
N THR A 134 -6.86 -24.94 -1.13
CA THR A 134 -6.08 -25.95 -1.85
C THR A 134 -4.61 -25.55 -1.79
N GLU A 135 -3.71 -26.49 -1.53
CA GLU A 135 -2.26 -26.24 -1.47
C GLU A 135 -1.51 -27.01 -2.57
N TYR A 136 -0.47 -26.41 -3.12
CA TYR A 136 0.37 -26.96 -4.18
C TYR A 136 1.83 -26.98 -3.72
N THR A 137 2.39 -28.18 -3.61
CA THR A 137 3.78 -28.36 -3.18
C THR A 137 4.75 -27.86 -4.25
N ILE A 138 5.66 -26.97 -3.85
CA ILE A 138 6.73 -26.46 -4.71
C ILE A 138 7.77 -27.58 -4.91
N PRO A 139 8.23 -27.86 -6.16
CA PRO A 139 9.17 -28.95 -6.43
C PRO A 139 10.54 -28.79 -5.74
N THR A 140 11.04 -27.55 -5.67
CA THR A 140 12.25 -27.25 -4.89
C THR A 140 11.93 -27.32 -3.41
N ALA A 141 12.57 -28.25 -2.69
CA ALA A 141 12.45 -28.34 -1.25
C ALA A 141 13.08 -27.12 -0.54
N ASN A 142 12.51 -26.74 0.60
CA ASN A 142 13.01 -25.65 1.46
C ASN A 142 13.24 -24.31 0.72
N SER A 143 12.44 -24.04 -0.31
CA SER A 143 12.59 -22.89 -1.20
C SER A 143 12.25 -21.56 -0.51
N ALA A 144 11.50 -21.60 0.59
CA ALA A 144 10.99 -20.44 1.32
C ALA A 144 10.30 -19.43 0.39
N PRO A 145 9.11 -19.75 -0.14
CA PRO A 145 8.38 -18.84 -1.02
C PRO A 145 8.01 -17.55 -0.25
N MET A 146 8.22 -16.39 -0.86
CA MET A 146 8.00 -15.07 -0.26
C MET A 146 6.93 -14.27 -1.02
N GLY A 147 7.29 -13.19 -1.71
CA GLY A 147 6.33 -12.36 -2.43
C GLY A 147 5.57 -13.12 -3.50
N ILE A 148 4.34 -12.70 -3.78
CA ILE A 148 3.46 -13.32 -4.77
C ILE A 148 2.70 -12.27 -5.60
N ALA A 149 2.60 -12.49 -6.91
CA ALA A 149 1.86 -11.64 -7.83
C ALA A 149 1.11 -12.47 -8.88
N ILE A 150 0.00 -11.93 -9.38
CA ILE A 150 -0.79 -12.55 -10.45
C ILE A 150 -0.53 -11.80 -11.75
N ALA A 151 0.05 -12.49 -12.73
CA ALA A 151 0.25 -11.92 -14.05
C ALA A 151 -1.10 -11.77 -14.81
N PRO A 152 -1.19 -10.86 -15.79
CA PRO A 152 -2.42 -10.66 -16.58
C PRO A 152 -2.98 -11.94 -17.24
N ASN A 153 -2.11 -12.90 -17.55
CA ASN A 153 -2.48 -14.21 -18.12
C ASN A 153 -2.95 -15.24 -17.07
N GLY A 154 -3.15 -14.84 -15.81
CA GLY A 154 -3.62 -15.69 -14.71
C GLY A 154 -2.55 -16.61 -14.13
N GLN A 155 -1.29 -16.46 -14.53
CA GLN A 155 -0.18 -17.22 -13.93
C GLN A 155 0.24 -16.59 -12.60
N VAL A 156 0.57 -17.44 -11.64
CA VAL A 156 0.93 -17.03 -10.28
C VAL A 156 2.46 -17.02 -10.18
N TRP A 157 3.04 -15.84 -9.99
CA TRP A 157 4.48 -15.65 -9.88
C TRP A 157 4.89 -15.44 -8.43
N PHE A 158 5.98 -16.07 -8.00
CA PHE A 158 6.45 -15.97 -6.62
C PHE A 158 7.96 -16.16 -6.49
N ALA A 159 8.56 -15.45 -5.54
CA ALA A 159 9.98 -15.54 -5.26
C ALA A 159 10.29 -16.71 -4.33
N GLN A 160 11.34 -17.47 -4.61
CA GLN A 160 11.89 -18.49 -3.73
C GLN A 160 13.21 -17.98 -3.12
N ASN A 161 13.15 -17.53 -1.87
CA ASN A 161 14.25 -16.79 -1.25
C ASN A 161 15.50 -17.64 -0.99
N ASN A 162 15.30 -18.87 -0.52
CA ASN A 162 16.41 -19.75 -0.15
C ASN A 162 17.10 -20.38 -1.37
N SER A 163 16.34 -20.63 -2.44
CA SER A 163 16.85 -21.29 -3.65
C SER A 163 17.30 -20.31 -4.74
N ASN A 164 17.11 -19.00 -4.55
CA ASN A 164 17.36 -17.95 -5.55
C ASN A 164 16.67 -18.24 -6.89
N LYS A 165 15.38 -18.55 -6.86
CA LYS A 165 14.57 -18.81 -8.06
C LYS A 165 13.38 -17.88 -8.10
N MET A 166 13.04 -17.36 -9.28
CA MET A 166 11.66 -16.97 -9.55
C MET A 166 10.89 -18.19 -10.02
N ALA A 167 9.65 -18.34 -9.59
CA ALA A 167 8.84 -19.46 -9.97
C ALA A 167 7.45 -19.02 -10.41
N ARG A 168 6.88 -19.84 -11.28
CA ARG A 168 5.61 -19.61 -11.94
C ARG A 168 4.75 -20.84 -11.78
N PHE A 169 3.65 -20.71 -11.07
CA PHE A 169 2.62 -21.74 -11.02
C PHE A 169 1.57 -21.49 -12.10
N LYS A 170 1.18 -22.56 -12.80
CA LYS A 170 0.16 -22.55 -13.85
C LYS A 170 -1.11 -23.21 -13.32
N PRO A 171 -2.13 -22.44 -12.88
CA PRO A 171 -3.33 -23.01 -12.26
C PRO A 171 -4.09 -24.00 -13.15
N ALA A 172 -4.08 -23.77 -14.47
CA ALA A 172 -4.78 -24.62 -15.43
C ALA A 172 -4.22 -26.06 -15.50
N THR A 173 -2.93 -26.24 -15.25
CA THR A 173 -2.26 -27.55 -15.35
C THR A 173 -1.75 -28.06 -14.00
N GLY A 174 -1.71 -27.22 -12.97
CA GLY A 174 -1.16 -27.58 -11.66
C GLY A 174 0.37 -27.73 -11.65
N THR A 175 1.07 -27.16 -12.63
CA THR A 175 2.53 -27.34 -12.81
C THR A 175 3.32 -26.07 -12.48
N PHE A 176 4.60 -26.25 -12.14
CA PHE A 176 5.54 -25.17 -11.87
C PHE A 176 6.60 -25.06 -12.97
N ASP A 177 6.94 -23.83 -13.36
CA ASP A 177 8.22 -23.51 -13.99
C ASP A 177 9.09 -22.77 -12.97
N GLU A 178 10.38 -23.09 -12.93
CA GLU A 178 11.34 -22.42 -12.08
C GLU A 178 12.46 -21.79 -12.92
N TYR A 179 12.82 -20.56 -12.57
CA TYR A 179 13.79 -19.71 -13.25
C TYR A 179 14.93 -19.41 -12.27
N PRO A 180 16.02 -20.21 -12.29
CA PRO A 180 17.17 -19.97 -11.43
C PRO A 180 17.84 -18.64 -11.73
N TYR A 181 18.10 -17.87 -10.67
CA TYR A 181 18.96 -16.69 -10.71
C TYR A 181 20.30 -17.06 -10.06
N THR A 182 21.33 -17.21 -10.89
CA THR A 182 22.57 -17.90 -10.50
C THR A 182 23.53 -17.05 -9.67
N THR A 183 23.27 -15.75 -9.50
CA THR A 183 24.09 -14.91 -8.61
C THR A 183 23.89 -15.32 -7.16
N ALA A 184 24.98 -15.74 -6.52
CA ALA A 184 24.97 -16.16 -5.13
C ALA A 184 24.47 -15.04 -4.21
N GLY A 185 23.71 -15.43 -3.17
CA GLY A 185 23.24 -14.49 -2.16
C GLY A 185 22.15 -13.53 -2.61
N ALA A 186 21.44 -13.80 -3.71
CA ALA A 186 20.45 -12.85 -4.24
C ALA A 186 19.29 -12.55 -3.29
N LYS A 187 18.82 -13.56 -2.54
CA LYS A 187 17.76 -13.43 -1.53
C LYS A 187 16.49 -12.82 -2.11
N LEU A 188 16.00 -13.38 -3.22
CA LEU A 188 14.81 -12.88 -3.92
C LEU A 188 13.63 -12.80 -2.95
N GLU A 189 12.95 -11.67 -2.88
CA GLU A 189 11.96 -11.40 -1.84
C GLU A 189 10.58 -11.05 -2.39
N ASP A 190 10.41 -9.85 -2.94
CA ASP A 190 9.11 -9.35 -3.37
C ASP A 190 8.98 -9.38 -4.89
N VAL A 191 7.75 -9.46 -5.41
CA VAL A 191 7.50 -9.58 -6.85
C VAL A 191 6.28 -8.77 -7.26
N ALA A 192 6.37 -8.13 -8.43
CA ALA A 192 5.27 -7.47 -9.10
C ALA A 192 5.26 -7.83 -10.60
N THR A 193 4.07 -7.93 -11.18
CA THR A 193 3.88 -8.25 -12.59
C THR A 193 3.42 -7.01 -13.35
N ALA A 194 4.02 -6.76 -14.51
CA ALA A 194 3.61 -5.71 -15.42
C ALA A 194 2.57 -6.23 -16.45
N SER A 195 1.88 -5.30 -17.09
CA SER A 195 0.86 -5.51 -18.13
C SER A 195 1.42 -6.16 -19.40
N ASP A 196 2.73 -6.05 -19.62
CA ASP A 196 3.48 -6.70 -20.70
C ASP A 196 4.01 -8.10 -20.31
N GLU A 197 3.56 -8.65 -19.18
CA GLU A 197 3.99 -9.91 -18.57
C GLU A 197 5.45 -9.95 -18.08
N ASN A 198 6.13 -8.81 -18.03
CA ASN A 198 7.44 -8.71 -17.38
C ASN A 198 7.30 -8.81 -15.86
N ILE A 199 8.26 -9.48 -15.25
CA ILE A 199 8.23 -9.80 -13.82
C ILE A 199 9.33 -9.02 -13.12
N TRP A 200 8.96 -8.08 -12.27
CA TRP A 200 9.88 -7.28 -11.48
C TRP A 200 9.98 -7.85 -10.07
N PHE A 201 11.19 -8.03 -9.55
CA PHE A 201 11.38 -8.60 -8.22
C PHE A 201 12.59 -8.02 -7.51
N THR A 202 12.52 -7.97 -6.18
CA THR A 202 13.59 -7.42 -5.35
C THR A 202 14.61 -8.50 -5.00
N ALA A 203 15.89 -8.12 -5.04
CA ALA A 203 17.02 -8.93 -4.58
C ALA A 203 17.82 -8.15 -3.51
N PRO A 204 17.30 -8.05 -2.27
CA PRO A 204 17.95 -7.38 -1.14
C PRO A 204 19.44 -7.70 -0.97
N GLY A 205 19.82 -8.96 -1.14
CA GLY A 205 21.21 -9.40 -0.99
C GLY A 205 22.16 -8.85 -2.05
N LEU A 206 21.64 -8.44 -3.21
CA LEU A 206 22.40 -7.76 -4.27
C LEU A 206 22.16 -6.26 -4.30
N LYS A 207 21.30 -5.74 -3.42
CA LYS A 207 20.94 -4.32 -3.37
C LYS A 207 20.41 -3.83 -4.72
N ALA A 208 19.52 -4.64 -5.31
CA ALA A 208 19.03 -4.44 -6.68
C ALA A 208 17.61 -4.95 -6.88
N VAL A 209 16.96 -4.43 -7.92
CA VAL A 209 15.76 -5.01 -8.52
C VAL A 209 16.18 -5.73 -9.79
N ILE A 210 15.50 -6.82 -10.10
CA ILE A 210 15.72 -7.61 -11.30
C ILE A 210 14.40 -7.65 -12.09
N SER A 211 14.47 -7.50 -13.41
CA SER A 211 13.37 -7.81 -14.31
C SER A 211 13.61 -9.18 -14.96
N LEU A 212 12.58 -10.02 -14.99
CA LEU A 212 12.55 -11.28 -15.72
C LEU A 212 11.61 -11.14 -16.93
N LEU A 213 12.17 -11.41 -18.11
CA LEU A 213 11.48 -11.48 -19.39
C LEU A 213 11.23 -12.97 -19.73
N PRO A 214 10.12 -13.60 -19.29
CA PRO A 214 9.97 -15.06 -19.31
C PRO A 214 10.01 -15.67 -20.71
N ASN A 215 9.66 -14.88 -21.73
CA ASN A 215 9.61 -15.29 -23.13
C ASN A 215 10.97 -15.15 -23.85
N LYS A 216 12.00 -14.61 -23.19
CA LYS A 216 13.35 -14.48 -23.75
C LYS A 216 14.19 -15.74 -23.48
N PRO A 217 15.22 -16.02 -24.32
CA PRO A 217 16.21 -17.07 -24.04
C PRO A 217 16.88 -16.90 -22.67
N ALA A 218 17.36 -18.00 -22.08
CA ALA A 218 17.96 -18.00 -20.74
C ALA A 218 19.12 -17.00 -20.58
N SER A 219 19.90 -16.75 -21.63
CA SER A 219 21.02 -15.80 -21.64
C SER A 219 20.61 -14.32 -21.66
N GLN A 220 19.33 -14.01 -21.90
CA GLN A 220 18.83 -12.65 -22.13
C GLN A 220 17.59 -12.30 -21.30
N ARG A 221 17.17 -13.19 -20.39
CA ARG A 221 15.88 -13.04 -19.69
C ARG A 221 15.95 -12.25 -18.39
N PHE A 222 17.14 -11.90 -17.90
CA PHE A 222 17.28 -11.16 -16.65
C PHE A 222 17.98 -9.82 -16.90
N GLU A 223 17.37 -8.76 -16.37
CA GLU A 223 17.93 -7.41 -16.38
C GLU A 223 18.14 -6.93 -14.95
N PHE A 224 19.29 -6.34 -14.67
CA PHE A 224 19.72 -5.98 -13.33
C PHE A 224 19.73 -4.46 -13.12
N PHE A 225 19.07 -4.00 -12.05
CA PHE A 225 18.91 -2.60 -11.73
C PHE A 225 19.39 -2.32 -10.29
N PRO A 226 20.64 -1.84 -10.11
CA PRO A 226 21.15 -1.44 -8.80
C PRO A 226 20.21 -0.42 -8.14
N VAL A 227 19.94 -0.62 -6.84
CA VAL A 227 19.13 0.29 -6.04
C VAL A 227 20.08 1.25 -5.32
N GLY A 228 20.23 2.45 -5.87
CA GLY A 228 21.12 3.46 -5.33
C GLY A 228 20.91 4.84 -5.95
N SER A 229 21.68 5.80 -5.46
CA SER A 229 21.85 7.12 -6.07
C SER A 229 23.29 7.31 -6.51
N PHE A 230 23.53 8.22 -7.45
CA PHE A 230 24.85 8.41 -8.08
C PHE A 230 26.01 8.64 -7.09
N ASN A 231 25.72 9.17 -5.90
CA ASN A 231 26.72 9.50 -4.88
C ASN A 231 26.64 8.63 -3.62
N GLN A 232 25.91 7.52 -3.63
CA GLN A 232 25.79 6.64 -2.48
C GLN A 232 25.95 5.17 -2.88
N ALA A 233 26.57 4.38 -1.99
CA ALA A 233 26.61 2.94 -2.17
C ALA A 233 25.19 2.37 -2.25
N PRO A 234 24.93 1.36 -3.11
CA PRO A 234 23.63 0.72 -3.19
C PRO A 234 23.15 0.19 -1.84
N TRP A 235 21.83 0.15 -1.67
CA TRP A 235 21.15 -0.35 -0.48
C TRP A 235 20.12 -1.42 -0.82
N ALA A 236 19.72 -2.21 0.18
CA ALA A 236 18.73 -3.25 -0.01
C ALA A 236 17.36 -2.61 -0.35
N PRO A 237 16.71 -2.98 -1.46
CA PRO A 237 15.29 -2.68 -1.65
C PRO A 237 14.43 -3.46 -0.66
N GLY A 238 13.22 -2.96 -0.44
CA GLY A 238 12.16 -3.63 0.33
C GLY A 238 11.15 -4.27 -0.60
N ARG A 239 9.95 -3.69 -0.63
CA ARG A 239 8.82 -4.12 -1.46
C ARG A 239 8.82 -3.42 -2.80
N ILE A 240 8.16 -4.03 -3.77
CA ILE A 240 7.99 -3.51 -5.13
C ILE A 240 6.53 -3.58 -5.54
N ALA A 241 6.03 -2.53 -6.19
CA ALA A 241 4.71 -2.50 -6.79
C ALA A 241 4.80 -1.99 -8.22
N VAL A 242 3.96 -2.54 -9.09
CA VAL A 242 3.77 -2.07 -10.47
C VAL A 242 2.29 -1.78 -10.64
N VAL A 243 1.98 -0.64 -11.24
CA VAL A 243 0.63 -0.33 -11.71
C VAL A 243 0.71 -0.12 -13.21
N SER A 244 -0.34 -0.52 -13.92
CA SER A 244 -0.39 -0.24 -15.34
C SER A 244 -0.49 1.25 -15.59
N SER A 245 0.54 1.76 -16.26
CA SER A 245 0.64 3.10 -16.84
C SER A 245 1.20 2.90 -18.24
N ALA A 246 1.08 3.84 -19.18
CA ALA A 246 1.69 3.66 -20.50
C ALA A 246 3.04 4.42 -20.54
N PRO A 247 4.21 3.79 -20.28
CA PRO A 247 4.48 2.38 -19.93
C PRO A 247 4.37 2.06 -18.43
N ASP A 248 4.31 0.77 -18.08
CA ASP A 248 4.19 0.31 -16.69
C ASP A 248 5.44 0.75 -15.91
N VAL A 249 5.22 1.28 -14.70
CA VAL A 249 6.29 1.85 -13.89
C VAL A 249 6.41 1.10 -12.57
N PRO A 250 7.53 0.41 -12.32
CA PRO A 250 7.88 -0.11 -11.01
C PRO A 250 8.15 0.99 -9.99
N TRP A 251 7.66 0.78 -8.77
CA TRP A 251 7.94 1.57 -7.58
C TRP A 251 8.45 0.66 -6.47
N LEU A 252 9.39 1.14 -5.66
CA LEU A 252 9.95 0.37 -4.56
C LEU A 252 10.12 1.18 -3.28
N THR A 253 10.13 0.46 -2.16
CA THR A 253 10.51 0.98 -0.85
C THR A 253 11.95 0.64 -0.51
N ALA A 254 12.54 1.43 0.39
CA ALA A 254 13.87 1.22 0.92
C ALA A 254 13.83 1.08 2.46
N PRO A 255 13.95 -0.13 3.03
CA PRO A 255 13.79 -0.37 4.47
C PRO A 255 14.80 0.34 5.37
N THR A 256 15.89 0.87 4.80
CA THR A 256 16.94 1.59 5.55
C THR A 256 17.07 3.04 5.11
N LYS A 257 16.13 3.56 4.31
CA LYS A 257 16.14 4.92 3.76
C LYS A 257 14.73 5.48 3.76
N ASP A 258 14.58 6.77 3.99
CA ASP A 258 13.27 7.43 3.95
C ASP A 258 12.97 7.95 2.54
N PHE A 259 13.16 7.07 1.56
CA PHE A 259 12.90 7.36 0.15
C PHE A 259 12.02 6.29 -0.47
N ILE A 260 11.17 6.72 -1.39
CA ILE A 260 10.47 5.85 -2.32
C ILE A 260 11.10 6.01 -3.71
N GLY A 261 11.42 4.90 -4.35
CA GLY A 261 12.03 4.87 -5.68
C GLY A 261 11.00 4.60 -6.76
N ARG A 262 11.03 5.37 -7.85
CA ARG A 262 10.29 5.10 -9.08
C ARG A 262 11.27 4.74 -10.18
N TYR A 263 11.03 3.65 -10.90
CA TYR A 263 11.82 3.33 -12.09
C TYR A 263 11.63 4.43 -13.14
N HIS A 264 12.74 5.01 -13.59
CA HIS A 264 12.72 6.10 -14.56
C HIS A 264 13.99 6.08 -15.41
N THR A 265 13.85 5.66 -16.67
CA THR A 265 14.94 5.69 -17.65
C THR A 265 15.28 7.14 -18.04
N GLY A 266 16.54 7.43 -18.37
CA GLY A 266 16.97 8.75 -18.83
C GLY A 266 17.38 9.73 -17.72
N THR A 267 17.53 9.26 -16.47
CA THR A 267 18.27 9.98 -15.44
C THR A 267 19.69 9.40 -15.32
N LEU A 268 20.58 10.03 -14.52
CA LEU A 268 21.91 9.45 -14.21
C LEU A 268 21.82 8.11 -13.43
N GLY A 269 20.64 7.74 -12.95
CA GLY A 269 20.36 6.43 -12.34
C GLY A 269 19.11 5.76 -12.93
N PHE A 270 18.83 4.54 -12.48
CA PHE A 270 17.61 3.82 -12.86
C PHE A 270 16.37 4.28 -12.06
N TRP A 271 16.60 4.94 -10.92
CA TRP A 271 15.58 5.28 -9.94
C TRP A 271 15.51 6.79 -9.73
N LEU A 272 14.30 7.33 -9.87
CA LEU A 272 13.94 8.65 -9.38
C LEU A 272 13.48 8.50 -7.92
N TRP A 273 14.16 9.21 -7.02
CA TRP A 273 13.90 9.12 -5.58
C TRP A 273 13.02 10.26 -5.10
N TYR A 274 12.04 9.93 -4.26
CA TYR A 274 11.15 10.87 -3.60
C TYR A 274 11.45 10.87 -2.09
N ASP A 275 11.85 12.03 -1.58
CA ASP A 275 12.06 12.27 -0.15
C ASP A 275 10.75 12.17 0.63
N LEU A 276 10.80 11.56 1.81
CA LEU A 276 9.67 11.49 2.72
C LEU A 276 9.73 12.59 3.80
N ILE A 277 8.63 12.82 4.53
CA ILE A 277 8.51 13.99 5.42
C ILE A 277 9.40 13.85 6.65
N ASN A 278 9.64 12.62 7.11
CA ASN A 278 10.39 12.38 8.33
C ASN A 278 11.60 11.47 8.08
N ASP A 279 12.76 11.98 8.46
CA ASP A 279 14.01 11.25 8.38
C ASP A 279 14.13 10.26 9.56
N ALA A 280 14.64 9.07 9.27
CA ALA A 280 15.26 8.08 10.16
C ALA A 280 14.50 6.78 10.52
N THR A 281 13.57 6.24 9.71
CA THR A 281 12.91 4.97 10.10
C THR A 281 12.75 3.90 9.01
N GLY A 282 12.89 4.26 7.74
CA GLY A 282 12.81 3.35 6.60
C GLY A 282 11.38 2.91 6.28
N VAL A 283 11.11 2.76 4.98
CA VAL A 283 9.80 2.33 4.47
C VAL A 283 9.81 0.87 4.06
N ASN A 284 8.69 0.17 4.27
CA ASN A 284 8.58 -1.25 3.95
C ASN A 284 7.38 -1.56 3.06
N GLY A 285 6.16 -1.57 3.61
CA GLY A 285 4.95 -1.87 2.84
C GLY A 285 4.71 -0.84 1.75
N ILE A 286 4.21 -1.29 0.61
CA ILE A 286 3.85 -0.43 -0.51
C ILE A 286 2.55 -0.90 -1.16
N PHE A 287 1.69 0.04 -1.54
CA PHE A 287 0.56 -0.20 -2.41
C PHE A 287 0.41 0.95 -3.39
N LEU A 288 0.17 0.63 -4.65
CA LEU A 288 0.23 1.58 -5.74
C LEU A 288 -1.08 1.61 -6.50
N GLU A 289 -1.60 2.81 -6.73
CA GLU A 289 -2.78 3.04 -7.55
C GLU A 289 -2.51 4.17 -8.55
N LEU A 290 -3.15 4.09 -9.71
CA LEU A 290 -3.20 5.20 -10.67
C LEU A 290 -4.61 5.79 -10.68
N LYS A 291 -4.76 7.03 -10.24
CA LYS A 291 -6.07 7.71 -10.16
C LYS A 291 -6.00 9.08 -10.78
N SER A 292 -6.83 9.32 -11.79
CA SER A 292 -6.93 10.62 -12.49
C SER A 292 -5.58 11.14 -13.00
N GLY A 293 -4.74 10.26 -13.53
CA GLY A 293 -3.40 10.59 -14.06
C GLY A 293 -2.32 10.86 -13.01
N ASN A 294 -2.57 10.50 -11.75
CA ASN A 294 -1.62 10.62 -10.66
C ASN A 294 -1.34 9.26 -10.03
N PHE A 295 -0.07 8.97 -9.77
CA PHE A 295 0.32 7.85 -8.94
C PHE A 295 -0.01 8.18 -7.49
N ARG A 296 -0.64 7.23 -6.80
CA ARG A 296 -0.89 7.24 -5.36
C ARG A 296 -0.09 6.10 -4.77
N VAL A 297 0.97 6.43 -4.06
CA VAL A 297 1.90 5.48 -3.46
C VAL A 297 1.67 5.47 -1.96
N TRP A 298 0.96 4.46 -1.50
CA TRP A 298 0.75 4.20 -0.08
C TRP A 298 1.93 3.43 0.46
N TYR A 299 2.36 3.76 1.68
CA TYR A 299 3.50 3.12 2.29
C TYR A 299 3.39 3.02 3.82
N THR A 300 4.21 2.16 4.41
CA THR A 300 4.34 2.01 5.86
C THR A 300 5.78 2.24 6.32
N GLU A 301 5.92 2.80 7.52
CA GLU A 301 7.18 3.05 8.20
C GLU A 301 7.21 2.27 9.53
N PRO A 302 7.74 1.05 9.54
CA PRO A 302 7.64 0.16 10.69
C PRO A 302 8.28 0.74 11.97
N ALA A 303 9.48 1.30 11.86
CA ALA A 303 10.21 1.81 13.01
C ALA A 303 9.64 3.15 13.52
N GLY A 304 9.09 3.98 12.64
CA GLY A 304 8.37 5.21 13.00
C GLY A 304 6.96 4.96 13.52
N GLY A 305 6.39 3.79 13.25
CA GLY A 305 5.00 3.48 13.58
C GLY A 305 4.01 4.32 12.77
N ARG A 306 4.29 4.54 11.48
CA ARG A 306 3.54 5.46 10.63
C ARG A 306 3.08 4.80 9.34
N ALA A 307 2.11 5.45 8.69
CA ALA A 307 1.73 5.16 7.31
C ALA A 307 1.60 6.48 6.55
N GLY A 308 1.80 6.42 5.23
CA GLY A 308 1.73 7.61 4.39
C GLY A 308 1.18 7.34 3.00
N LEU A 309 0.94 8.45 2.30
CA LEU A 309 0.48 8.52 0.92
C LEU A 309 1.27 9.62 0.20
N LEU A 310 2.09 9.22 -0.76
CA LEU A 310 2.74 10.09 -1.72
C LEU A 310 1.90 10.15 -3.00
N VAL A 311 1.55 11.35 -3.46
CA VAL A 311 0.84 11.57 -4.72
C VAL A 311 1.75 12.28 -5.70
N THR A 312 2.00 11.67 -6.87
CA THR A 312 2.85 12.26 -7.91
C THR A 312 2.12 12.34 -9.23
N ASN A 313 2.45 13.34 -10.05
CA ASN A 313 1.91 13.44 -11.39
C ASN A 313 2.61 12.41 -12.31
N GLN A 314 1.84 11.63 -13.06
CA GLN A 314 2.42 10.56 -13.88
C GLN A 314 3.35 11.09 -15.00
N ASN A 315 3.06 12.29 -15.52
CA ASN A 315 3.73 12.88 -16.68
C ASN A 315 4.90 13.80 -16.30
N THR A 316 4.77 14.55 -15.20
CA THR A 316 5.79 15.56 -14.82
C THR A 316 6.76 15.05 -13.76
N ASN A 317 6.50 13.88 -13.17
CA ASN A 317 7.25 13.29 -12.07
C ASN A 317 7.29 14.15 -10.79
N LYS A 318 6.58 15.28 -10.74
CA LYS A 318 6.54 16.14 -9.57
C LYS A 318 5.64 15.53 -8.49
N SER A 319 6.10 15.58 -7.24
CA SER A 319 5.24 15.40 -6.08
C SER A 319 4.15 16.47 -6.07
N ILE A 320 2.91 16.02 -5.90
CA ILE A 320 1.74 16.88 -5.80
C ILE A 320 1.39 17.08 -4.34
N ASN A 321 1.22 15.98 -3.61
CA ASN A 321 0.86 15.98 -2.20
C ASN A 321 1.57 14.82 -1.50
N HIS A 322 1.80 15.00 -0.21
CA HIS A 322 2.34 13.96 0.64
C HIS A 322 1.68 14.04 2.02
N TYR A 323 1.11 12.93 2.46
CA TYR A 323 0.46 12.77 3.76
C TYR A 323 1.16 11.67 4.54
N GLU A 324 1.35 11.87 5.84
CA GLU A 324 1.92 10.87 6.73
C GLU A 324 1.28 11.01 8.11
N ILE A 325 1.02 9.88 8.76
CA ILE A 325 0.26 9.84 10.01
C ILE A 325 0.89 8.88 11.03
N PRO A 326 0.91 9.24 12.32
CA PRO A 326 1.20 8.27 13.37
C PRO A 326 0.06 7.26 13.49
N LEU A 327 0.41 5.98 13.67
CA LEU A 327 -0.56 4.91 13.90
C LEU A 327 -0.79 4.70 15.41
N PRO A 328 -2.01 4.32 15.82
CA PRO A 328 -2.33 4.13 17.23
C PRO A 328 -1.61 2.93 17.86
N GLY A 329 -1.35 3.02 19.17
CA GLY A 329 -0.74 1.97 19.99
C GLY A 329 0.77 2.13 20.17
N THR A 330 1.33 1.37 21.12
CA THR A 330 2.78 1.38 21.39
C THR A 330 3.49 0.47 20.39
N LYS A 331 4.33 1.04 19.52
CA LYS A 331 5.09 0.32 18.48
C LYS A 331 4.19 -0.55 17.57
N PRO A 332 3.31 0.06 16.76
CA PRO A 332 2.40 -0.69 15.89
C PRO A 332 3.13 -1.54 14.83
N GLN A 333 4.37 -1.18 14.47
CA GLN A 333 5.21 -1.89 13.50
C GLN A 333 4.46 -2.23 12.20
N PRO A 334 3.83 -1.24 11.54
CA PRO A 334 3.02 -1.49 10.36
C PRO A 334 3.80 -2.24 9.27
N ALA A 335 3.18 -3.28 8.72
CA ALA A 335 3.75 -4.14 7.69
C ALA A 335 3.09 -3.83 6.34
N GLY A 336 2.21 -4.70 5.84
CA GLY A 336 1.48 -4.49 4.59
C GLY A 336 0.44 -3.37 4.66
N ILE A 337 0.19 -2.76 3.51
CA ILE A 337 -0.83 -1.74 3.31
C ILE A 337 -1.58 -2.00 2.00
N THR A 338 -2.86 -1.65 1.96
CA THR A 338 -3.70 -1.67 0.75
C THR A 338 -4.73 -0.56 0.83
N ALA A 339 -5.40 -0.21 -0.26
CA ALA A 339 -6.58 0.66 -0.22
C ALA A 339 -7.79 -0.05 -0.83
N ASP A 340 -8.96 0.19 -0.24
CA ASP A 340 -10.22 -0.33 -0.77
C ASP A 340 -10.89 0.63 -1.76
N ALA A 341 -11.99 0.18 -2.36
CA ALA A 341 -12.75 0.96 -3.35
C ALA A 341 -13.33 2.29 -2.79
N ASN A 342 -13.42 2.44 -1.46
CA ASN A 342 -13.83 3.71 -0.83
C ASN A 342 -12.65 4.68 -0.63
N GLY A 343 -11.43 4.26 -0.97
CA GLY A 343 -10.19 4.97 -0.68
C GLY A 343 -9.77 4.90 0.79
N THR A 344 -10.27 3.91 1.55
CA THR A 344 -9.77 3.64 2.90
C THR A 344 -8.46 2.88 2.79
N ALA A 345 -7.40 3.37 3.42
CA ALA A 345 -6.16 2.60 3.53
C ALA A 345 -6.25 1.64 4.73
N TRP A 346 -5.92 0.39 4.48
CA TRP A 346 -5.93 -0.70 5.45
C TRP A 346 -4.50 -1.16 5.70
N ILE A 347 -4.11 -1.22 6.97
CA ILE A 347 -2.73 -1.52 7.39
C ILE A 347 -2.74 -2.72 8.33
N ALA A 348 -1.86 -3.69 8.06
CA ALA A 348 -1.56 -4.76 9.01
C ALA A 348 -0.55 -4.25 10.05
N ALA A 349 -0.90 -4.32 11.33
CA ALA A 349 -0.08 -3.84 12.44
C ALA A 349 0.28 -4.99 13.40
N PRO A 350 1.35 -5.76 13.10
CA PRO A 350 1.74 -6.91 13.90
C PRO A 350 2.11 -6.54 15.34
N GLY A 351 2.74 -5.38 15.57
CA GLY A 351 3.15 -4.95 16.91
C GLY A 351 1.99 -4.71 17.87
N THR A 352 0.80 -4.36 17.34
CA THR A 352 -0.44 -4.18 18.12
C THR A 352 -1.47 -5.29 17.88
N ASN A 353 -1.12 -6.33 17.10
CA ASN A 353 -1.99 -7.44 16.71
C ASN A 353 -3.36 -6.96 16.18
N ALA A 354 -3.34 -5.99 15.28
CA ALA A 354 -4.52 -5.31 14.78
C ALA A 354 -4.47 -5.07 13.26
N ILE A 355 -5.65 -4.86 12.69
CA ILE A 355 -5.81 -4.24 11.38
C ILE A 355 -6.28 -2.80 11.59
N LEU A 356 -5.63 -1.84 10.94
CA LEU A 356 -5.92 -0.42 11.07
C LEU A 356 -6.62 0.08 9.80
N ALA A 357 -7.63 0.93 9.96
CA ALA A 357 -8.30 1.62 8.86
C ALA A 357 -8.06 3.13 8.97
N TRP A 358 -7.29 3.67 8.03
CA TRP A 358 -7.08 5.10 7.87
C TRP A 358 -8.09 5.65 6.85
N ARG A 359 -8.99 6.54 7.31
CA ARG A 359 -10.17 7.01 6.56
C ARG A 359 -10.06 8.50 6.17
N ALA A 360 -10.87 8.88 5.19
CA ALA A 360 -11.05 10.27 4.75
C ALA A 360 -11.54 11.18 5.92
N PRO A 361 -11.40 12.52 5.84
CA PRO A 361 -11.63 13.33 4.64
C PRO A 361 -10.41 13.61 3.75
N TYR A 362 -9.18 13.32 4.19
CA TYR A 362 -7.95 13.78 3.53
C TYR A 362 -7.68 13.18 2.14
N PHE A 363 -8.35 12.10 1.77
CA PHE A 363 -8.12 11.44 0.48
C PHE A 363 -8.89 12.07 -0.69
N ASN A 364 -9.94 12.85 -0.40
CA ASN A 364 -10.92 13.29 -1.40
C ASN A 364 -11.09 14.82 -1.53
N GLN A 365 -10.46 15.63 -0.67
CA GLN A 365 -10.48 17.09 -0.81
C GLN A 365 -9.15 17.68 -0.33
N GLY A 366 -8.68 18.73 -1.00
CA GLY A 366 -7.48 19.49 -0.65
C GLY A 366 -7.62 20.23 0.67
N PHE A 367 -7.77 19.49 1.76
CA PHE A 367 -7.62 20.01 3.10
C PHE A 367 -6.13 20.01 3.41
N MET A 368 -5.56 21.21 3.52
CA MET A 368 -4.20 21.39 3.99
C MET A 368 -4.12 20.83 5.42
N PRO A 369 -3.27 19.82 5.69
CA PRO A 369 -2.89 19.56 7.07
C PRO A 369 -2.18 20.83 7.57
N LEU A 370 -2.75 21.46 8.58
CA LEU A 370 -2.10 22.55 9.28
C LEU A 370 -0.95 21.93 10.08
N THR A 371 0.24 21.85 9.48
CA THR A 371 1.45 21.57 10.24
C THR A 371 1.76 22.84 11.04
N VAL A 372 1.26 22.93 12.27
CA VAL A 372 1.79 23.90 13.23
C VAL A 372 3.18 23.38 13.59
N ARG A 373 4.21 24.02 13.05
CA ARG A 373 5.58 23.87 13.54
C ARG A 373 5.76 24.61 14.86
#